data_AF-A0A927LNA8-F1
#
_entry.id   AF-A0A927LNA8-F1
#
_cell.length_a   1.000
_cell.length_b   1.000
_cell.length_c   1.000
_cell.angle_alpha   90.00
_cell.angle_beta   90.00
_cell.angle_gamma   90.00
#
_symmetry.space_group_name_H-M   'P 1'
#
loop_
_entity.id
_entity.type
_entity.pdbx_description
1 polymer ?
#
loop_
_entity_poly.entity_id
_entity_poly.type
_entity_poly.pdbx_seq_one_letter_code
_entity_poly.pdbx_strand_id
1 'polypeptide(L)'
;MYKPTIKNILLCIFTKYIAFYVFLMFKRNDFSMLEANDIGNKLLYFLLMMLPLSIVSMLLFLWPIIYSFKMKNLICFIFIINLVLLIEYLVYTYLASQSNLWNGIYLTIISLLFLGLFFYKHIILMFK
;
A
#
# COMPACT_ATOMS: atom_id res chain seq x y z
N MET A 1 -1.90 -15.37 -8.89
CA MET A 1 -0.92 -15.22 -7.78
C MET A 1 0.43 -14.88 -8.38
N TYR A 2 1.12 -13.90 -7.82
CA TYR A 2 2.22 -13.24 -8.51
C TYR A 2 3.58 -13.67 -7.97
N LYS A 3 4.57 -13.78 -8.84
CA LYS A 3 5.99 -13.87 -8.42
C LYS A 3 6.45 -12.48 -7.95
N PRO A 4 7.35 -12.37 -6.96
CA PRO A 4 7.86 -11.08 -6.45
C PRO A 4 8.85 -10.44 -7.43
N THR A 5 8.37 -10.10 -8.62
CA THR A 5 9.10 -9.30 -9.61
C THR A 5 8.84 -7.82 -9.36
N ILE A 6 9.73 -6.95 -9.85
CA ILE A 6 9.58 -5.49 -9.75
C ILE A 6 8.17 -5.05 -10.19
N LYS A 7 7.73 -5.50 -11.37
CA LYS A 7 6.41 -5.16 -11.93
C LYS A 7 5.26 -5.54 -11.00
N ASN A 8 5.31 -6.72 -10.41
CA ASN A 8 4.23 -7.21 -9.55
C ASN A 8 4.21 -6.51 -8.18
N ILE A 9 5.38 -6.13 -7.66
CA ILE A 9 5.48 -5.35 -6.42
C ILE A 9 4.97 -3.92 -6.65
N LEU A 10 5.34 -3.29 -7.78
CA LEU A 10 4.77 -2.00 -8.17
C LEU A 10 3.25 -2.08 -8.30
N LEU A 11 2.73 -3.11 -8.97
CA LEU A 11 1.29 -3.34 -9.09
C LEU A 11 0.63 -3.53 -7.72
N CYS A 12 1.25 -4.30 -6.82
CA CYS A 12 0.77 -4.51 -5.45
C CYS A 12 0.69 -3.18 -4.68
N ILE A 13 1.75 -2.35 -4.73
CA ILE A 13 1.77 -1.04 -4.06
C ILE A 13 0.68 -0.13 -4.66
N PHE A 14 0.55 -0.09 -5.99
CA PHE A 14 -0.44 0.74 -6.67
C PHE A 14 -1.87 0.36 -6.30
N THR A 15 -2.25 -0.92 -6.48
CA THR A 15 -3.58 -1.43 -6.16
C THR A 15 -3.94 -1.29 -4.69
N LYS A 16 -2.95 -1.45 -3.79
CA LYS A 16 -3.13 -1.19 -2.38
C LYS A 16 -3.58 0.24 -2.11
N TYR A 17 -2.94 1.23 -2.73
CA TYR A 17 -3.32 2.64 -2.53
C TYR A 17 -4.71 2.93 -3.09
N ILE A 18 -5.08 2.34 -4.22
CA ILE A 18 -6.46 2.41 -4.73
C ILE A 18 -7.44 1.90 -3.66
N ALA A 19 -7.20 0.70 -3.13
CA ALA A 19 -8.07 0.10 -2.11
C ALA A 19 -8.13 0.94 -0.82
N PHE A 20 -7.01 1.52 -0.40
CA PHE A 20 -6.96 2.41 0.76
C PHE A 20 -7.79 3.68 0.57
N TYR A 21 -7.65 4.36 -0.58
CA TYR A 21 -8.44 5.57 -0.85
C TYR A 21 -9.93 5.27 -1.01
N VAL A 22 -10.28 4.14 -1.65
CA VAL A 22 -11.68 3.66 -1.69
C VAL A 22 -12.20 3.41 -0.29
N PHE A 23 -11.43 2.74 0.58
CA PHE A 23 -11.80 2.54 1.99
C PHE A 23 -12.02 3.88 2.72
N LEU A 24 -11.18 4.90 2.48
CA LEU A 24 -11.36 6.22 3.07
C LEU A 24 -12.65 6.92 2.60
N MET A 25 -13.06 6.75 1.34
CA MET A 25 -14.34 7.28 0.85
C MET A 25 -15.51 6.69 1.63
N PHE A 26 -15.55 5.35 1.76
CA PHE A 26 -16.56 4.66 2.57
C PHE A 26 -16.54 5.12 4.02
N LYS A 27 -15.35 5.24 4.64
CA LYS A 27 -15.22 5.68 6.04
C LYS A 27 -15.76 7.08 6.27
N ARG A 28 -15.61 7.99 5.30
CA ARG A 28 -16.05 9.39 5.40
C ARG A 28 -17.48 9.61 4.92
N ASN A 29 -18.15 8.58 4.40
CA ASN A 29 -19.42 8.69 3.65
C ASN A 29 -19.35 9.78 2.56
N ASP A 30 -18.17 9.98 2.00
CA ASP A 30 -17.92 11.02 1.00
C ASP A 30 -17.65 10.35 -0.34
N PHE A 31 -18.73 10.22 -1.12
CA PHE A 31 -18.72 9.69 -2.48
C PHE A 31 -18.78 10.80 -3.52
N SER A 32 -18.52 12.04 -3.13
CA SER A 32 -18.54 13.21 -4.02
C SER A 32 -17.68 12.98 -5.26
N MET A 33 -16.61 12.19 -5.16
CA MET A 33 -15.72 11.82 -6.27
C MET A 33 -16.31 10.84 -7.30
N LEU A 34 -17.42 10.16 -6.98
CA LEU A 34 -18.08 9.16 -7.84
C LEU A 34 -19.37 9.68 -8.50
N GLU A 35 -19.84 10.87 -8.13
CA GLU A 35 -21.05 11.45 -8.73
C GLU A 35 -20.83 11.85 -10.20
N ALA A 36 -21.77 11.46 -11.05
CA ALA A 36 -21.64 11.48 -12.51
C ALA A 36 -21.55 12.88 -13.16
N ASN A 37 -21.88 13.95 -12.43
CA ASN A 37 -22.05 15.28 -13.03
C ASN A 37 -20.72 15.96 -13.43
N ASP A 38 -19.55 15.47 -12.97
CA ASP A 38 -18.23 15.98 -13.39
C ASP A 38 -17.11 14.92 -13.20
N ILE A 39 -17.27 13.77 -13.86
CA ILE A 39 -16.38 12.61 -13.68
C ILE A 39 -14.92 12.93 -14.04
N GLY A 40 -14.69 13.78 -15.05
CA GLY A 40 -13.34 14.10 -15.53
C GLY A 40 -12.49 14.82 -14.48
N ASN A 41 -13.00 15.92 -13.92
CA ASN A 41 -12.28 16.69 -12.91
C ASN A 41 -12.15 15.92 -11.59
N LYS A 42 -13.18 15.15 -11.21
CA LYS A 42 -13.19 14.36 -9.97
C LYS A 42 -12.23 13.17 -10.02
N LEU A 43 -12.10 12.50 -11.17
CA LEU A 43 -11.14 11.42 -11.37
C LEU A 43 -9.70 11.95 -11.37
N LEU A 44 -9.46 13.10 -11.99
CA LEU A 44 -8.17 13.79 -11.91
C LEU A 44 -7.83 14.16 -10.45
N TYR A 45 -8.80 14.66 -9.69
CA TYR A 45 -8.61 14.99 -8.28
C TYR A 45 -8.27 13.74 -7.44
N PHE A 46 -8.99 12.63 -7.66
CA PHE A 46 -8.68 11.35 -7.02
C PHE A 46 -7.26 10.87 -7.32
N LEU A 47 -6.87 10.90 -8.60
CA LEU A 47 -5.51 10.54 -9.02
C LEU A 47 -4.48 11.48 -8.40
N LEU A 48 -4.75 12.78 -8.33
CA LEU A 48 -3.84 13.77 -7.75
C LEU A 48 -3.65 13.56 -6.24
N MET A 49 -4.68 13.11 -5.52
CA MET A 49 -4.55 12.75 -4.11
C MET A 49 -3.77 11.45 -3.92
N MET A 50 -4.07 10.43 -4.73
CA MET A 50 -3.51 9.09 -4.57
C MET A 50 -2.06 8.98 -5.06
N LEU A 51 -1.76 9.55 -6.22
CA LEU A 51 -0.50 9.34 -6.95
C LEU A 51 0.74 9.74 -6.15
N PRO A 52 0.83 10.94 -5.54
CA PRO A 52 2.06 11.38 -4.88
C PRO A 52 2.49 10.41 -3.79
N LEU A 53 1.55 9.99 -2.94
CA LEU A 53 1.82 9.07 -1.86
C LEU A 53 2.16 7.66 -2.39
N SER A 54 1.47 7.21 -3.44
CA SER A 54 1.77 5.92 -4.06
C SER A 54 3.16 5.89 -4.70
N ILE A 55 3.57 6.98 -5.36
CA ILE A 55 4.88 7.11 -6.00
C ILE A 55 5.98 7.17 -4.95
N VAL A 56 5.80 7.97 -3.89
CA VAL A 56 6.75 8.05 -2.76
C VAL A 56 6.95 6.65 -2.15
N SER A 57 5.87 5.92 -1.90
CA SER A 57 5.96 4.56 -1.36
C SER A 57 6.57 3.56 -2.32
N MET A 58 6.34 3.68 -3.64
CA MET A 58 7.05 2.87 -4.63
C MET A 58 8.56 3.12 -4.57
N LEU A 59 8.99 4.39 -4.53
CA LEU A 59 10.40 4.73 -4.49
C LEU A 59 11.07 4.26 -3.19
N LEU A 60 10.42 4.43 -2.04
CA LEU A 60 10.97 4.07 -0.74
C LEU A 60 10.97 2.56 -0.48
N PHE A 61 9.89 1.86 -0.83
CA PHE A 61 9.67 0.48 -0.37
C PHE A 61 9.91 -0.60 -1.41
N LEU A 62 10.07 -0.26 -2.69
CA LEU A 62 10.32 -1.25 -3.74
C LEU A 62 11.55 -2.11 -3.43
N TRP A 63 12.69 -1.49 -3.12
CA TRP A 63 13.94 -2.21 -2.84
C TRP A 63 13.87 -3.04 -1.55
N PRO A 64 13.45 -2.49 -0.40
CA PRO A 64 13.25 -3.28 0.82
C PRO A 64 12.34 -4.49 0.63
N ILE A 65 11.21 -4.32 -0.06
CA ILE A 65 10.26 -5.41 -0.30
C ILE A 65 10.88 -6.48 -1.21
N ILE A 66 11.49 -6.11 -2.33
CA ILE A 66 12.16 -7.08 -3.22
C ILE A 66 13.23 -7.87 -2.47
N TYR A 67 14.04 -7.16 -1.67
CA TYR A 67 15.13 -7.77 -0.93
C TYR A 67 14.61 -8.75 0.13
N SER A 68 13.50 -8.42 0.80
CA SER A 68 12.86 -9.34 1.75
C SER A 68 12.51 -10.68 1.10
N PHE A 69 11.98 -10.71 -0.13
CA PHE A 69 11.64 -11.93 -0.86
C PHE A 69 12.85 -12.76 -1.33
N LYS A 70 14.07 -12.21 -1.24
CA LYS A 70 15.31 -12.95 -1.52
C LYS A 70 15.91 -13.59 -0.26
N MET A 71 15.42 -13.20 0.93
CA MET A 71 15.89 -13.73 2.21
C MET A 71 15.34 -15.12 2.46
N LYS A 72 16.22 -16.07 2.78
CA LYS A 72 15.82 -17.42 3.21
C LYS A 72 15.46 -17.51 4.69
N ASN A 73 15.81 -16.50 5.48
CA ASN A 73 15.52 -16.46 6.91
C ASN A 73 14.18 -15.77 7.17
N LEU A 74 13.22 -16.53 7.72
CA LEU A 74 11.87 -16.04 8.04
C LEU A 74 11.90 -14.86 9.02
N ILE A 75 12.79 -14.88 10.00
CA ILE A 75 12.90 -13.81 11.01
C ILE A 75 13.32 -12.50 10.32
N CYS A 76 14.33 -12.57 9.43
CA CYS A 76 14.77 -11.40 8.66
C CYS A 76 13.67 -10.87 7.73
N PHE A 77 12.93 -11.77 7.07
CA PHE A 77 11.79 -11.39 6.24
C PHE A 77 10.73 -10.63 7.03
N ILE A 78 10.29 -11.20 8.16
CA ILE A 78 9.28 -10.59 9.03
C ILE A 78 9.79 -9.23 9.55
N PHE A 79 11.05 -9.15 9.97
CA PHE A 79 11.63 -7.90 10.45
C PHE A 79 11.62 -6.79 9.39
N ILE A 80 12.06 -7.09 8.16
CA ILE A 80 12.07 -6.11 7.06
C ILE A 80 10.65 -5.65 6.73
N ILE A 81 9.69 -6.58 6.65
CA ILE A 81 8.28 -6.23 6.39
C ILE A 81 7.72 -5.34 7.49
N ASN A 82 7.97 -5.63 8.76
CA ASN A 82 7.52 -4.78 9.87
C ASN A 82 8.16 -3.39 9.81
N LEU A 83 9.44 -3.31 9.45
CA LEU A 83 10.15 -2.03 9.30
C LEU A 83 9.55 -1.20 8.15
N VAL A 84 9.25 -1.83 7.02
CA VAL A 84 8.53 -1.20 5.89
C VAL A 84 7.18 -0.67 6.34
N LEU A 85 6.38 -1.48 7.05
CA LEU A 85 5.06 -1.09 7.54
C LEU A 85 5.12 0.05 8.57
N LEU A 86 6.13 0.06 9.44
CA LEU A 86 6.36 1.12 10.42
C LEU A 86 6.73 2.44 9.72
N ILE A 87 7.68 2.41 8.78
CA ILE A 87 8.05 3.61 8.02
C ILE A 87 6.86 4.10 7.22
N GLU A 88 6.10 3.20 6.58
CA GLU A 88 4.91 3.57 5.81
C GLU A 88 3.86 4.26 6.70
N TYR A 89 3.61 3.72 7.89
CA TYR A 89 2.74 4.34 8.89
C TYR A 89 3.21 5.77 9.23
N LEU A 90 4.50 5.93 9.54
CA LEU A 90 5.07 7.23 9.93
C LEU A 90 5.03 8.24 8.78
N VAL A 91 5.43 7.83 7.57
CA VAL A 91 5.40 8.68 6.37
C VAL A 91 3.98 9.13 6.08
N TYR A 92 3.01 8.22 6.11
CA TYR A 92 1.63 8.56 5.83
C TYR A 92 1.01 9.47 6.90
N THR A 93 1.18 9.13 8.18
CA THR A 93 0.62 9.92 9.28
C THR A 93 1.22 11.32 9.32
N TYR A 94 2.52 11.45 9.08
CA TYR A 94 3.19 12.75 9.05
C TYR A 94 2.80 13.61 7.83
N LEU A 95 2.73 13.01 6.64
CA LEU A 95 2.50 13.78 5.40
C LEU A 95 1.02 14.03 5.09
N ALA A 96 0.12 13.10 5.44
CA ALA A 96 -1.25 13.10 4.92
C ALA A 96 -2.34 13.02 6.00
N SER A 97 -2.03 12.63 7.24
CA SER A 97 -3.06 12.36 8.25
C SER A 97 -2.66 12.73 9.68
N GLN A 98 -2.04 13.90 9.86
CA GLN A 98 -1.61 14.38 11.18
C GLN A 98 -2.78 14.50 12.17
N SER A 99 -3.97 14.85 11.69
CA SER A 99 -5.18 15.00 12.52
C SER A 99 -5.85 13.67 12.90
N ASN A 100 -5.55 12.57 12.20
CA ASN A 100 -6.20 11.27 12.45
C ASN A 100 -5.23 10.11 12.22
N LEU A 101 -4.54 9.71 13.28
CA LEU A 101 -3.55 8.64 13.26
C LEU A 101 -4.14 7.27 12.86
N TRP A 102 -5.45 7.06 13.06
CA TRP A 102 -6.12 5.82 12.67
C TRP A 102 -6.02 5.53 11.17
N ASN A 103 -5.97 6.56 10.32
CA ASN A 103 -5.80 6.36 8.88
C ASN A 103 -4.48 5.66 8.55
N GLY A 104 -3.42 5.91 9.32
CA GLY A 104 -2.16 5.18 9.18
C GLY A 104 -2.29 3.71 9.54
N ILE A 105 -3.02 3.40 10.61
CA ILE A 105 -3.27 2.02 11.03
C ILE A 105 -4.06 1.28 9.94
N TYR A 106 -5.08 1.91 9.36
CA TYR A 106 -5.83 1.32 8.25
C TYR A 106 -4.94 1.07 7.03
N LEU A 107 -4.05 2.01 6.68
CA LEU A 107 -3.08 1.80 5.60
C LEU A 107 -2.17 0.60 5.90
N THR A 108 -1.63 0.48 7.11
CA THR A 108 -0.79 -0.64 7.53
C THR A 108 -1.51 -2.00 7.43
N ILE A 109 -2.77 -2.08 7.86
CA ILE A 109 -3.58 -3.30 7.77
C ILE A 109 -3.80 -3.68 6.29
N ILE A 110 -4.19 -2.71 5.46
CA ILE A 110 -4.40 -2.93 4.02
C ILE A 110 -3.09 -3.33 3.35
N SER A 111 -1.95 -2.75 3.73
CA SER A 111 -0.62 -3.16 3.25
C SER A 111 -0.32 -4.62 3.52
N LEU A 112 -0.57 -5.07 4.76
CA LEU A 112 -0.32 -6.46 5.14
C LEU A 112 -1.26 -7.42 4.38
N LEU A 113 -2.53 -7.07 4.23
CA LEU A 113 -3.50 -7.84 3.44
C LEU A 113 -3.07 -7.96 1.98
N PHE A 114 -2.70 -6.86 1.32
CA PHE A 114 -2.28 -6.88 -0.08
C PHE A 114 -1.00 -7.67 -0.30
N LEU A 115 -0.01 -7.54 0.59
CA LEU A 115 1.22 -8.31 0.52
C LEU A 115 0.94 -9.81 0.67
N GLY A 116 0.07 -10.18 1.60
CA GLY A 116 -0.42 -11.55 1.75
C GLY A 116 -1.15 -12.04 0.50
N LEU A 117 -2.18 -11.33 0.04
CA LEU A 117 -3.01 -11.74 -1.10
C LEU A 117 -2.20 -11.89 -2.39
N PHE A 118 -1.28 -10.98 -2.68
CA PHE A 118 -0.48 -11.04 -3.91
C PHE A 118 0.56 -12.16 -3.89
N PHE A 119 1.19 -12.40 -2.73
CA PHE A 119 2.41 -13.20 -2.63
C PHE A 119 2.34 -14.43 -1.69
N TYR A 120 1.18 -14.79 -1.11
CA TYR A 120 1.07 -15.86 -0.09
C TYR A 120 1.71 -17.21 -0.49
N LYS A 121 1.39 -17.80 -1.66
CA LYS A 121 2.04 -19.06 -2.09
C LYS A 121 3.56 -18.92 -2.19
N HIS A 122 4.08 -17.76 -2.59
CA HIS A 122 5.53 -17.58 -2.71
C HIS A 122 6.19 -17.44 -1.35
N ILE A 123 5.52 -16.79 -0.39
CA ILE A 123 5.95 -16.75 1.02
C ILE A 123 5.98 -18.17 1.59
N ILE A 124 4.89 -18.93 1.40
CA ILE A 124 4.78 -20.32 1.89
C ILE A 124 5.87 -21.20 1.28
N LEU A 125 6.08 -21.14 -0.04
CA LEU A 125 7.10 -21.95 -0.73
C LEU A 125 8.53 -21.60 -0.34
N MET A 126 8.79 -20.36 0.09
CA MET A 126 10.12 -19.90 0.47
C MET A 126 10.54 -20.38 1.88
N PHE A 127 9.59 -20.62 2.77
CA PHE A 127 9.82 -21.00 4.17
C PHE A 127 9.31 -22.41 4.51
N LYS A 128 8.93 -23.18 3.50
CA LYS A 128 8.66 -24.62 3.62
C LYS A 128 9.95 -25.39 3.42
#